data_AF-A0A4R4NZH1-F1
#
_entry.id   AF-A0A4R4NZH1-F1
#
_cell.length_a   1.000
_cell.length_b   1.000
_cell.length_c   1.000
_cell.angle_alpha   90.00
_cell.angle_beta   90.00
_cell.angle_gamma   90.00
#
_symmetry.space_group_name_H-M   'P 1'
#
loop_
_entity.id
_entity.type
_entity.pdbx_description
1 polymer ?
#
loop_
_entity_poly.entity_id
_entity_poly.type
_entity_poly.pdbx_seq_one_letter_code
_entity_poly.pdbx_strand_id
1 'polypeptide(L)'
;MTVAGALVVLLALAVLGYVWGLGPLNRLNTARGITPPAKLAGLDRVTDADIRNQLQLDQTRQALSRINDGKQATVEAYGNLDGNRLFVVIALRGKVDIAKTVADSGASPDKVKKIGQATCVETTGNLPTQCYRGSNTLTVIAQSANEGVTVDQVAPVAVEAFHAMK
;
A
#
# COMPACT_ATOMS: atom_id res chain seq x y z
N MET A 1 9.35 -12.74 -15.04
CA MET A 1 9.36 -11.30 -15.37
C MET A 1 7.97 -10.74 -15.11
N THR A 2 7.57 -10.53 -13.85
CA THR A 2 6.19 -10.04 -13.53
C THR A 2 6.16 -9.11 -12.32
N VAL A 3 7.14 -9.21 -11.41
CA VAL A 3 7.29 -8.30 -10.24
C VAL A 3 7.53 -6.84 -10.65
N ALA A 4 8.23 -6.61 -11.77
CA ALA A 4 8.55 -5.25 -12.24
C ALA A 4 7.31 -4.49 -12.79
N GLY A 5 6.32 -5.19 -13.34
CA GLY A 5 5.12 -4.57 -13.92
C GLY A 5 4.16 -4.03 -12.85
N ALA A 6 3.98 -4.80 -11.78
CA ALA A 6 3.15 -4.43 -10.63
C ALA A 6 3.65 -3.15 -9.91
N LEU A 7 4.95 -2.87 -9.97
CA LEU A 7 5.60 -1.82 -9.19
C LEU A 7 5.61 -0.44 -9.85
N VAL A 8 5.66 -0.39 -11.19
CA VAL A 8 5.56 0.86 -11.96
C VAL A 8 4.18 1.49 -11.78
N VAL A 9 3.13 0.65 -11.67
CA VAL A 9 1.77 1.14 -11.44
C VAL A 9 1.63 1.74 -10.05
N LEU A 10 2.21 1.12 -9.01
CA LEU A 10 2.21 1.64 -7.63
C LEU A 10 2.75 3.08 -7.51
N LEU A 11 3.85 3.39 -8.20
CA LEU A 11 4.41 4.73 -8.25
C LEU A 11 3.46 5.71 -8.95
N ALA A 12 2.85 5.29 -10.06
CA ALA A 12 1.89 6.13 -10.77
C ALA A 12 0.64 6.42 -9.93
N LEU A 13 0.08 5.43 -9.21
CA LEU A 13 -1.13 5.60 -8.40
C LEU A 13 -0.90 6.45 -7.16
N ALA A 14 0.23 6.22 -6.48
CA ALA A 14 0.57 7.01 -5.30
C ALA A 14 0.89 8.47 -5.65
N VAL A 15 1.45 8.72 -6.85
CA VAL A 15 1.64 10.07 -7.38
C VAL A 15 0.30 10.72 -7.75
N LEU A 16 -0.57 10.01 -8.48
CA LEU A 16 -1.84 10.57 -9.00
C LEU A 16 -2.87 10.86 -7.90
N GLY A 17 -2.99 9.99 -6.89
CA GLY A 17 -3.85 10.22 -5.74
C GLY A 17 -3.45 11.42 -4.86
N TYR A 18 -2.19 11.89 -4.99
CA TYR A 18 -1.61 12.89 -4.10
C TYR A 18 -1.67 14.32 -4.62
N VAL A 19 -1.53 14.56 -5.94
CA VAL A 19 -1.43 15.93 -6.52
C VAL A 19 -2.66 16.80 -6.19
N TRP A 20 -3.80 16.21 -5.82
CA TRP A 20 -5.05 16.94 -5.63
C TRP A 20 -5.72 16.80 -4.25
N GLY A 21 -5.09 16.13 -3.27
CA GLY A 21 -5.78 15.67 -2.06
C GLY A 21 -5.64 16.49 -0.76
N LEU A 22 -4.69 17.41 -0.60
CA LEU A 22 -4.41 17.97 0.75
C LEU A 22 -3.99 19.44 0.77
N GLY A 23 -4.89 20.29 1.29
CA GLY A 23 -4.58 21.63 1.79
C GLY A 23 -3.85 21.64 3.15
N PRO A 24 -3.56 22.82 3.73
CA PRO A 24 -2.45 23.05 4.69
C PRO A 24 -2.57 22.43 6.10
N LEU A 25 -3.57 21.61 6.38
CA LEU A 25 -4.08 21.40 7.74
C LEU A 25 -3.46 20.26 8.58
N ASN A 26 -2.27 19.72 8.26
CA ASN A 26 -1.81 18.53 9.02
C ASN A 26 -0.33 18.45 9.40
N ARG A 27 0.41 19.56 9.48
CA ARG A 27 1.85 19.56 9.86
C ARG A 27 2.17 18.89 11.21
N LEU A 28 1.22 18.81 12.14
CA LEU A 28 1.44 18.20 13.47
C LEU A 28 1.30 16.67 13.49
N ASN A 29 0.43 16.07 12.67
CA ASN A 29 0.33 14.61 12.53
C ASN A 29 1.39 14.04 11.57
N THR A 30 1.90 14.89 10.70
CA THR A 30 2.96 14.58 9.74
C THR A 30 4.25 14.08 10.40
N ALA A 31 4.58 14.56 11.61
CA ALA A 31 5.84 14.27 12.28
C ALA A 31 5.85 12.94 13.08
N ARG A 32 4.69 12.28 13.23
CA ARG A 32 4.60 11.02 13.98
C ARG A 32 5.10 9.87 13.10
N GLY A 33 6.21 9.26 13.50
CA GLY A 33 6.75 8.07 12.82
C GLY A 33 5.68 6.99 12.67
N ILE A 34 5.77 6.22 11.59
CA ILE A 34 4.98 5.00 11.41
C ILE A 34 5.90 3.84 11.76
N THR A 35 5.58 3.10 12.82
CA THR A 35 6.34 1.91 13.21
C THR A 35 5.64 0.68 12.64
N PRO A 36 6.19 0.04 11.59
CA PRO A 36 5.60 -1.17 11.06
C PRO A 36 5.77 -2.34 12.05
N PRO A 37 4.74 -3.17 12.26
CA PRO A 37 4.84 -4.32 13.16
C PRO A 37 5.84 -5.35 12.63
N ALA A 38 6.35 -6.21 13.53
CA ALA A 38 7.23 -7.30 13.15
C ALA A 38 6.48 -8.41 12.40
N LYS A 39 5.18 -8.55 12.66
CA LYS A 39 4.29 -9.54 12.05
C LYS A 39 3.01 -8.90 11.57
N LEU A 40 2.46 -9.44 10.48
CA LEU A 40 1.19 -9.00 9.92
C LEU A 40 0.50 -10.19 9.25
N ALA A 41 -0.78 -10.42 9.55
CA ALA A 41 -1.55 -11.55 9.01
C ALA A 41 -0.88 -12.92 9.23
N GLY A 42 -0.17 -13.06 10.35
CA GLY A 42 0.61 -14.25 10.70
C GLY A 42 1.92 -14.42 9.93
N LEU A 43 2.33 -13.44 9.12
CA LEU A 43 3.56 -13.44 8.34
C LEU A 43 4.61 -12.54 8.98
N ASP A 44 5.88 -12.96 8.89
CA ASP A 44 7.00 -12.15 9.32
C ASP A 44 7.30 -11.04 8.32
N ARG A 45 7.76 -9.90 8.84
CA ARG A 45 8.27 -8.80 8.01
C ARG A 45 9.53 -9.26 7.27
N VAL A 46 9.55 -9.05 5.96
CA VAL A 46 10.69 -9.37 5.10
C VAL A 46 11.83 -8.40 5.40
N THR A 47 12.89 -8.93 6.01
CA THR A 47 14.14 -8.21 6.32
C THR A 47 15.27 -8.53 5.34
N ASP A 48 15.10 -9.55 4.50
CA ASP A 48 16.08 -9.95 3.49
C ASP A 48 16.33 -8.83 2.48
N ALA A 49 17.59 -8.45 2.29
CA ALA A 49 17.95 -7.30 1.46
C ALA A 49 17.68 -7.54 -0.03
N ASP A 50 17.83 -8.77 -0.51
CA ASP A 50 17.65 -9.10 -1.93
C ASP A 50 16.18 -9.08 -2.31
N ILE A 51 15.31 -9.63 -1.46
CA ILE A 51 13.86 -9.57 -1.66
C ILE A 51 13.37 -8.11 -1.57
N ARG A 52 13.86 -7.34 -0.59
CA ARG A 52 13.51 -5.92 -0.46
C ARG A 52 13.96 -5.09 -1.67
N ASN A 53 15.14 -5.38 -2.22
CA ASN A 53 15.65 -4.75 -3.44
C ASN A 53 14.86 -5.14 -4.68
N GLN A 54 14.49 -6.42 -4.80
CA GLN A 54 13.67 -6.93 -5.90
C GLN A 54 12.28 -6.31 -5.91
N LEU A 55 11.70 -6.09 -4.74
CA LEU A 55 10.43 -5.37 -4.54
C LEU A 55 10.61 -3.85 -4.51
N GLN A 56 11.84 -3.35 -4.67
CA GLN A 56 12.22 -1.94 -4.66
C GLN A 56 11.59 -1.13 -3.49
N LEU A 57 11.39 -1.76 -2.33
CA LEU A 57 10.63 -1.16 -1.21
C LEU A 57 11.25 0.17 -0.77
N ASP A 58 12.59 0.23 -0.73
CA ASP A 58 13.33 1.44 -0.37
C ASP A 58 13.21 2.54 -1.41
N GLN A 59 13.15 2.19 -2.70
CA GLN A 59 12.94 3.18 -3.76
C GLN A 59 11.51 3.73 -3.71
N THR A 60 10.51 2.87 -3.49
CA THR A 60 9.12 3.28 -3.28
C THR A 60 9.01 4.17 -2.04
N ARG A 61 9.64 3.80 -0.92
CA ARG A 61 9.67 4.63 0.31
C ARG A 61 10.31 6.00 0.04
N GLN A 62 11.43 6.04 -0.66
CA GLN A 62 12.12 7.30 -0.99
C GLN A 62 11.33 8.16 -1.98
N ALA A 63 10.69 7.55 -2.98
CA ALA A 63 9.82 8.26 -3.90
C ALA A 63 8.63 8.86 -3.16
N LEU A 64 7.93 8.04 -2.35
CA LEU A 64 6.83 8.51 -1.51
C LEU A 64 7.28 9.62 -0.57
N SER A 65 8.43 9.49 0.09
CA SER A 65 8.95 10.53 0.98
C SER A 65 9.27 11.85 0.26
N ARG A 66 9.73 11.79 -1.00
CA ARG A 66 9.99 12.97 -1.84
C ARG A 66 8.71 13.62 -2.32
N ILE A 67 7.73 12.82 -2.74
CA ILE A 67 6.43 13.29 -3.25
C ILE A 67 5.60 13.88 -2.10
N ASN A 68 5.69 13.29 -0.91
CA ASN A 68 4.82 13.61 0.22
C ASN A 68 5.29 14.82 1.04
N ASP A 69 6.14 15.71 0.48
CA ASP A 69 6.58 16.98 1.10
C ASP A 69 7.04 16.84 2.57
N GLY A 70 7.81 15.78 2.85
CA GLY A 70 8.32 15.47 4.20
C GLY A 70 7.36 14.71 5.11
N LYS A 71 6.19 14.25 4.65
CA LYS A 71 5.29 13.42 5.46
C LYS A 71 5.71 11.96 5.51
N GLN A 72 5.56 11.39 6.72
CA GLN A 72 6.03 10.05 7.06
C GLN A 72 5.32 8.97 6.21
N ALA A 73 6.13 8.17 5.53
CA ALA A 73 5.73 7.03 4.75
C ALA A 73 6.60 5.83 5.14
N THR A 74 6.00 4.64 5.25
CA THR A 74 6.74 3.39 5.38
C THR A 74 6.26 2.39 4.34
N VAL A 75 7.19 1.60 3.83
CA VAL A 75 6.94 0.56 2.83
C VAL A 75 7.62 -0.70 3.32
N GLU A 76 6.82 -1.70 3.63
CA GLU A 76 7.31 -2.97 4.16
C GLU A 76 6.68 -4.13 3.41
N ALA A 77 7.40 -5.24 3.33
CA ALA A 77 6.85 -6.49 2.82
C ALA A 77 6.70 -7.49 3.97
N TYR A 78 5.67 -8.33 3.89
CA TYR A 78 5.38 -9.40 4.84
C TYR A 78 5.17 -10.68 4.05
N GLY A 79 5.92 -11.72 4.37
CA GLY A 79 5.80 -12.98 3.65
C GLY A 79 6.75 -14.06 4.10
N ASN A 80 6.56 -15.26 3.57
CA ASN A 80 7.47 -16.37 3.78
C ASN A 80 8.56 -16.40 2.70
N LEU A 81 9.75 -16.88 3.07
CA LEU A 81 10.89 -17.04 2.16
C LEU A 81 10.61 -18.08 1.05
N ASP A 82 9.60 -18.93 1.24
CA ASP A 82 9.14 -19.89 0.22
C ASP A 82 8.34 -19.22 -0.91
N GLY A 83 8.04 -17.91 -0.81
CA GLY A 83 7.43 -17.11 -1.89
C GLY A 83 5.92 -17.31 -2.09
N ASN A 84 5.27 -18.19 -1.34
CA ASN A 84 3.86 -18.53 -1.53
C ASN A 84 2.88 -17.45 -1.04
N ARG A 85 3.28 -16.63 -0.07
CA ARG A 85 2.45 -15.55 0.48
C ARG A 85 3.31 -14.32 0.76
N LEU A 86 3.28 -13.35 -0.14
CA LEU A 86 4.01 -12.09 -0.05
C LEU A 86 3.05 -10.91 -0.23
N PHE A 87 3.03 -10.04 0.76
CA PHE A 87 2.25 -8.81 0.76
C PHE A 87 3.15 -7.60 0.93
N VAL A 88 2.96 -6.60 0.07
CA VAL A 88 3.59 -5.28 0.22
C VAL A 88 2.58 -4.37 0.90
N VAL A 89 3.02 -3.68 1.96
CA VAL A 89 2.20 -2.78 2.76
C VAL A 89 2.85 -1.41 2.78
N ILE A 90 2.10 -0.42 2.31
CA ILE A 90 2.49 0.98 2.27
C ILE A 90 1.60 1.72 3.27
N ALA A 91 2.20 2.47 4.17
CA ALA A 91 1.48 3.32 5.10
C ALA A 91 1.94 4.77 4.98
N LEU A 92 0.98 5.69 4.94
CA LEU A 92 1.15 7.11 4.65
C LEU A 92 0.43 7.93 5.72
N ARG A 93 1.13 8.87 6.37
CA ARG A 93 0.47 9.84 7.26
C ARG A 93 -0.36 10.82 6.43
N GLY A 94 -1.64 10.95 6.79
CA GLY A 94 -2.61 11.83 6.15
C GLY A 94 -3.74 11.11 5.42
N LYS A 95 -4.71 11.90 4.96
CA LYS A 95 -5.85 11.44 4.17
C LYS A 95 -5.43 11.33 2.71
N VAL A 96 -5.55 10.14 2.13
CA VAL A 96 -5.51 9.93 0.69
C VAL A 96 -6.94 9.78 0.18
N ASP A 97 -7.26 10.40 -0.95
CA ASP A 97 -8.51 10.14 -1.64
C ASP A 97 -8.42 8.79 -2.35
N ILE A 98 -8.83 7.73 -1.64
CA ILE A 98 -8.80 6.36 -2.14
C ILE A 98 -9.68 6.20 -3.38
N ALA A 99 -10.86 6.82 -3.40
CA ALA A 99 -11.79 6.71 -4.52
C ALA A 99 -11.17 7.31 -5.79
N LYS A 100 -10.54 8.48 -5.66
CA LYS A 100 -9.81 9.11 -6.75
C LYS A 100 -8.56 8.34 -7.15
N THR A 101 -7.79 7.82 -6.19
CA THR A 101 -6.59 7.00 -6.46
C THR A 101 -6.94 5.75 -7.26
N VAL A 102 -8.06 5.09 -6.92
CA VAL A 102 -8.57 3.93 -7.64
C VAL A 102 -9.10 4.33 -9.02
N ALA A 103 -9.81 5.45 -9.16
CA ALA A 103 -10.27 5.93 -10.46
C ALA A 103 -9.10 6.29 -11.39
N ASP A 104 -8.10 7.00 -10.87
CA ASP A 104 -6.89 7.39 -11.60
C ASP A 104 -6.01 6.17 -11.95
N SER A 105 -6.25 5.01 -11.31
CA SER A 105 -5.58 3.75 -11.65
C SER A 105 -6.06 3.08 -12.92
N GLY A 106 -7.18 3.55 -13.49
CA GLY A 106 -7.84 2.86 -14.59
C GLY A 106 -8.54 1.56 -14.17
N ALA A 107 -8.70 1.33 -12.86
CA ALA A 107 -9.52 0.23 -12.36
C ALA A 107 -10.99 0.48 -12.70
N SER A 108 -11.59 -0.44 -13.46
CA SER A 108 -13.02 -0.38 -13.77
C SER A 108 -13.86 -0.48 -12.49
N PRO A 109 -15.00 0.23 -12.38
CA PRO A 109 -15.81 0.24 -11.16
C PRO A 109 -16.29 -1.14 -10.70
N ASP A 110 -16.49 -2.08 -11.61
CA ASP A 110 -16.87 -3.48 -11.32
C ASP A 110 -15.77 -4.28 -10.60
N LYS A 111 -14.52 -3.80 -10.67
CA LYS A 111 -13.34 -4.39 -10.02
C LYS A 111 -13.06 -3.78 -8.65
N VAL A 112 -13.78 -2.72 -8.29
CA VAL A 112 -13.66 -2.07 -6.98
C VAL A 112 -14.67 -2.68 -6.02
N LYS A 113 -14.19 -3.39 -5.01
CA LYS A 113 -15.02 -4.04 -4.00
C LYS A 113 -14.74 -3.48 -2.62
N LYS A 114 -15.79 -3.26 -1.84
CA LYS A 114 -15.64 -2.89 -0.43
C LYS A 114 -15.71 -4.16 0.42
N ILE A 115 -14.59 -4.52 1.04
CA ILE A 115 -14.48 -5.70 1.91
C ILE A 115 -14.25 -5.22 3.34
N GLY A 116 -15.29 -5.35 4.18
CA GLY A 116 -15.28 -4.81 5.53
C GLY A 116 -15.02 -3.30 5.55
N GLN A 117 -13.89 -2.89 6.13
CA GLN A 117 -13.48 -1.49 6.20
C GLN A 117 -12.48 -1.06 5.11
N ALA A 118 -12.05 -2.00 4.26
CA ALA A 118 -11.12 -1.72 3.17
C ALA A 118 -11.86 -1.56 1.84
N THR A 119 -11.36 -0.67 1.00
CA THR A 119 -11.74 -0.58 -0.41
C THR A 119 -10.67 -1.32 -1.20
N CYS A 120 -11.05 -2.32 -1.97
CA CYS A 120 -10.13 -3.19 -2.69
C CYS A 120 -10.34 -3.11 -4.20
N VAL A 121 -9.27 -3.34 -4.94
CA VAL A 121 -9.26 -3.46 -6.39
C VAL A 121 -8.82 -4.88 -6.71
N GLU A 122 -9.68 -5.62 -7.39
CA GLU A 122 -9.32 -6.93 -7.94
C GLU A 122 -8.29 -6.79 -9.05
N THR A 123 -7.44 -7.81 -9.20
CA THR A 123 -6.44 -7.84 -10.27
C THR A 123 -7.05 -7.57 -11.64
N THR A 124 -6.47 -6.62 -12.38
CA THR A 124 -6.84 -6.30 -13.78
C THR A 124 -5.60 -6.29 -14.66
N GLY A 125 -5.37 -7.40 -15.39
CA GLY A 125 -4.22 -7.51 -16.30
C GLY A 125 -2.88 -7.38 -15.58
N ASN A 126 -2.33 -6.17 -15.53
CA ASN A 126 -1.04 -5.82 -14.90
C ASN A 126 -1.15 -5.24 -13.49
N LEU A 127 -2.36 -4.95 -13.02
CA LEU A 127 -2.61 -4.43 -11.67
C LEU A 127 -2.78 -5.60 -10.70
N PRO A 128 -1.92 -5.73 -9.67
CA PRO A 128 -2.08 -6.74 -8.63
C PRO A 128 -3.25 -6.39 -7.72
N THR A 129 -3.77 -7.42 -7.03
CA THR A 129 -4.84 -7.24 -6.05
C THR A 129 -4.36 -6.35 -4.90
N GLN A 130 -5.07 -5.26 -4.66
CA GLN A 130 -4.69 -4.24 -3.67
C GLN A 130 -5.91 -3.78 -2.86
N CYS A 131 -5.70 -3.50 -1.57
CA CYS A 131 -6.72 -3.03 -0.64
C CYS A 131 -6.23 -1.81 0.12
N TYR A 132 -7.10 -0.81 0.20
CA TYR A 132 -6.87 0.48 0.81
C TYR A 132 -7.70 0.61 2.09
N ARG A 133 -7.06 1.02 3.18
CA ARG A 133 -7.71 1.38 4.43
C ARG A 133 -7.21 2.75 4.90
N GLY A 134 -8.08 3.75 4.87
CA GLY A 134 -7.71 5.13 5.20
C GLY A 134 -8.58 5.78 6.27
N SER A 135 -8.03 6.84 6.85
CA SER A 135 -8.65 7.80 7.76
C SER A 135 -8.07 9.19 7.51
N ASN A 136 -8.45 10.18 8.33
CA ASN A 136 -7.90 11.54 8.20
C ASN A 136 -6.41 11.64 8.55
N THR A 137 -5.85 10.65 9.25
CA THR A 137 -4.49 10.72 9.83
C THR A 137 -3.55 9.63 9.33
N LEU A 138 -4.08 8.53 8.80
CA LEU A 138 -3.31 7.41 8.26
C LEU A 138 -4.06 6.80 7.09
N THR A 139 -3.33 6.48 6.02
CA THR A 139 -3.77 5.61 4.94
C THR A 139 -2.83 4.44 4.82
N VAL A 140 -3.38 3.23 4.73
CA VAL A 140 -2.65 1.99 4.48
C VAL A 140 -3.11 1.39 3.15
N ILE A 141 -2.16 0.86 2.40
CA ILE A 141 -2.36 0.14 1.15
C ILE A 141 -1.68 -1.21 1.35
N ALA A 142 -2.43 -2.30 1.28
CA ALA A 142 -1.88 -3.65 1.23
C ALA A 142 -2.07 -4.21 -0.17
N GLN A 143 -1.04 -4.87 -0.70
CA GLN A 143 -1.04 -5.42 -2.04
C GLN A 143 -0.44 -6.82 -1.99
N SER A 144 -0.99 -7.76 -2.76
CA SER A 144 -0.33 -9.04 -2.97
C SER A 144 0.73 -8.94 -4.07
N ALA A 145 1.89 -9.53 -3.82
CA ALA A 145 2.92 -9.73 -4.84
C ALA A 145 2.75 -11.07 -5.59
N ASN A 146 1.77 -11.88 -5.20
CA ASN A 146 1.46 -13.17 -5.83
C ASN A 146 0.28 -13.03 -6.79
N GLU A 147 0.35 -13.76 -7.90
CA GLU A 147 -0.76 -13.93 -8.83
C GLU A 147 -1.86 -14.79 -8.20
N GLY A 148 -3.13 -14.55 -8.57
CA GLY A 148 -4.26 -15.36 -8.13
C GLY A 148 -4.77 -15.09 -6.70
N VAL A 149 -4.21 -14.11 -5.99
CA VAL A 149 -4.69 -13.71 -4.65
C VAL A 149 -5.92 -12.82 -4.75
N THR A 150 -6.98 -13.18 -4.01
CA THR A 150 -8.27 -12.46 -4.03
C THR A 150 -8.31 -11.31 -3.02
N VAL A 151 -9.23 -10.37 -3.22
CA VAL A 151 -9.44 -9.22 -2.31
C VAL A 151 -9.78 -9.65 -0.88
N ASP A 152 -10.41 -10.81 -0.70
CA ASP A 152 -10.75 -11.35 0.63
C ASP A 152 -9.50 -11.74 1.44
N GLN A 153 -8.39 -12.04 0.77
CA GLN A 153 -7.12 -12.35 1.42
C GLN A 153 -6.29 -11.08 1.72
N VAL A 154 -6.43 -10.04 0.89
CA VAL A 154 -5.66 -8.79 1.04
C VAL A 154 -6.35 -7.81 1.99
N ALA A 155 -7.69 -7.80 2.04
CA ALA A 155 -8.44 -6.88 2.88
C ALA A 155 -8.13 -6.99 4.38
N PRO A 156 -8.03 -8.21 4.98
CA PRO A 156 -7.64 -8.35 6.38
C PRO A 156 -6.26 -7.77 6.67
N VAL A 157 -5.31 -7.93 5.74
CA VAL A 157 -3.93 -7.40 5.83
C VAL A 157 -3.95 -5.87 5.90
N ALA A 158 -4.74 -5.22 5.03
CA ALA A 158 -4.88 -3.75 5.03
C ALA A 158 -5.50 -3.23 6.33
N VAL A 159 -6.52 -3.92 6.86
CA VAL A 159 -7.21 -3.53 8.09
C VAL A 159 -6.32 -3.73 9.31
N GLU A 160 -5.65 -4.89 9.42
CA GLU A 160 -4.71 -5.19 10.51
C GLU A 160 -3.55 -4.19 10.52
N ALA A 161 -2.96 -3.92 9.36
CA ALA A 161 -1.85 -2.96 9.24
C ALA A 161 -2.30 -1.55 9.63
N PHE A 162 -3.49 -1.14 9.21
CA PHE A 162 -4.06 0.14 9.65
C PHE A 162 -4.18 0.23 11.16
N HIS A 163 -4.66 -0.83 11.83
CA HIS A 163 -4.77 -0.83 13.29
C HIS A 163 -3.41 -0.88 14.00
N ALA A 164 -2.44 -1.63 13.46
CA ALA A 164 -1.10 -1.74 14.03
C ALA A 164 -0.27 -0.44 13.89
N MET A 165 -0.54 0.36 12.86
CA MET A 165 0.28 1.52 12.48
C MET A 165 -0.36 2.89 12.80
N LYS A 166 -1.63 2.91 13.22
CA LYS A 166 -2.40 4.12 13.54
C LYS A 166 -1.78 4.90 14.69
#